data_AF-A0A963MWZ1-F1
#
_entry.id   AF-A0A963MWZ1-F1
#
_cell.length_a   1.000
_cell.length_b   1.000
_cell.length_c   1.000
_cell.angle_alpha   90.00
_cell.angle_beta   90.00
_cell.angle_gamma   90.00
#
_symmetry.space_group_name_H-M   'P 1'
#
loop_
_entity.id
_entity.type
_entity.pdbx_description
1 polymer ?
#
loop_
_entity_poly.entity_id
_entity_poly.type
_entity_poly.pdbx_seq_one_letter_code
_entity_poly.pdbx_strand_id
1 'polypeptide(L)'
;AARTSLMAHDLPDNLEGVRSAVEQAVPHGRSVGRNKRDKGSWGDPPEAIVTAWTSLAERFARIVEKHRKLARANSLVHLGTLGTGNHFIEICLDGEQRVWVMLHSGSRGIGNAIGNYFIELAREDMRRWYINLPERDLAYFPEGTQHFNDYVQAVSWAQDFAAVNRRMMMTNVIAAMRDSIAKPFEAELE
;
A
#
# COMPACT_ATOMS: atom_id res chain seq x y z
N ALA A 1 3.93 -13.40 -0.42
CA ALA A 1 4.18 -13.40 1.05
C ALA A 1 5.69 -13.46 1.25
N ALA A 2 6.23 -13.70 2.45
CA ALA A 2 7.65 -14.05 2.57
C ALA A 2 7.83 -15.34 3.35
N ARG A 3 8.46 -16.34 2.72
CA ARG A 3 8.86 -17.58 3.37
C ARG A 3 10.23 -17.37 4.00
N THR A 4 10.38 -17.76 5.26
CA THR A 4 11.68 -17.71 5.93
C THR A 4 12.33 -19.10 6.00
N SER A 5 13.64 -19.15 6.27
CA SER A 5 14.33 -20.38 6.64
C SER A 5 14.14 -20.79 8.10
N LEU A 6 13.29 -20.07 8.86
CA LEU A 6 12.98 -20.38 10.25
C LEU A 6 11.90 -21.46 10.35
N MET A 7 12.00 -22.26 11.40
CA MET A 7 10.98 -23.19 11.86
C MET A 7 10.31 -22.64 13.13
N ALA A 8 9.16 -23.18 13.50
CA ALA A 8 8.43 -22.76 14.71
C ALA A 8 9.30 -22.77 15.98
N HIS A 9 10.19 -23.77 16.13
CA HIS A 9 11.10 -23.89 17.28
C HIS A 9 12.25 -22.87 17.29
N ASP A 10 12.45 -22.13 16.20
CA ASP A 10 13.45 -21.05 16.14
C ASP A 10 12.88 -19.71 16.65
N LEU A 11 11.55 -19.62 16.82
CA LEU A 11 10.90 -18.46 17.39
C LEU A 11 11.11 -18.41 18.91
N PRO A 12 11.21 -17.22 19.51
CA PRO A 12 11.25 -17.09 20.96
C PRO A 12 9.94 -17.53 21.60
N ASP A 13 10.00 -17.99 22.86
CA ASP A 13 8.82 -18.39 23.64
C ASP A 13 7.76 -17.27 23.76
N ASN A 14 8.19 -16.01 23.68
CA ASN A 14 7.32 -14.83 23.63
C ASN A 14 7.62 -13.97 22.39
N LEU A 15 6.59 -13.73 21.58
CA LEU A 15 6.66 -12.90 20.36
C LEU A 15 6.41 -11.41 20.60
N GLU A 16 6.20 -10.96 21.85
CA GLU A 16 5.96 -9.55 22.17
C GLU A 16 7.08 -8.63 21.66
N GLY A 17 8.34 -9.06 21.78
CA GLY A 17 9.49 -8.31 21.27
C GLY A 17 9.44 -8.17 19.75
N VAL A 18 9.21 -9.28 19.04
CA VAL A 18 9.09 -9.31 17.57
C VAL A 18 7.94 -8.43 17.10
N ARG A 19 6.76 -8.58 17.73
CA ARG A 19 5.58 -7.75 17.43
C ARG A 19 5.88 -6.27 17.60
N SER A 20 6.50 -5.89 18.72
CA SER A 20 6.82 -4.49 19.02
C SER A 20 7.82 -3.91 18.02
N ALA A 21 8.82 -4.68 17.62
CA ALA A 21 9.79 -4.27 16.60
C ALA A 21 9.11 -4.06 15.23
N VAL A 22 8.21 -4.95 14.83
CA VAL A 22 7.42 -4.81 13.59
C VAL A 22 6.50 -3.58 13.65
N GLU A 23 5.81 -3.36 14.77
CA GLU A 23 4.95 -2.20 14.99
C GLU A 23 5.71 -0.87 14.89
N GLN A 24 6.97 -0.83 15.32
CA GLN A 24 7.86 0.34 15.20
C GLN A 24 8.39 0.53 13.77
N ALA A 25 8.70 -0.57 13.06
CA ALA A 25 9.28 -0.53 11.73
C ALA A 25 8.26 -0.20 10.62
N VAL A 26 6.96 -0.41 10.87
CA VAL A 26 5.88 -0.15 9.91
C VAL A 26 4.80 0.76 10.52
N PRO A 27 4.67 2.02 10.04
CA PRO A 27 3.60 2.91 10.49
C PRO A 27 2.22 2.31 10.21
N HIS A 28 1.35 2.35 11.22
CA HIS A 28 0.05 1.71 11.17
C HIS A 28 -1.00 2.42 12.04
N GLY A 29 -2.27 2.11 11.79
CA GLY A 29 -3.39 2.71 12.49
C GLY A 29 -3.69 4.15 12.05
N ARG A 30 -4.47 4.87 12.85
CA ARG A 30 -4.86 6.26 12.60
C ARG A 30 -4.89 7.04 13.91
N SER A 31 -4.44 8.29 13.89
CA SER A 31 -4.66 9.21 15.00
C SER A 31 -6.09 9.76 14.98
N VAL A 32 -6.82 9.68 16.10
CA VAL A 32 -8.16 10.27 16.25
C VAL A 32 -8.02 11.65 16.92
N GLY A 33 -8.46 12.71 16.22
CA GLY A 33 -8.46 14.09 16.73
C GLY A 33 -7.84 15.11 15.76
N ARG A 34 -8.36 16.34 15.75
CA ARG A 34 -7.77 17.48 15.01
C ARG A 34 -6.38 17.81 15.59
N ASN A 35 -5.39 18.03 14.72
CA ASN A 35 -4.02 18.50 15.01
C ASN A 35 -3.00 17.47 15.57
N LYS A 36 -3.27 16.16 15.58
CA LYS A 36 -2.24 15.16 15.87
C LYS A 36 -1.61 14.64 14.59
N ARG A 37 -0.27 14.48 14.56
CA ARG A 37 0.42 13.76 13.49
C ARG A 37 -0.20 12.37 13.36
N ASP A 38 -0.46 11.95 12.13
CA ASP A 38 -1.08 10.65 11.89
C ASP A 38 -0.06 9.53 12.10
N LYS A 39 -0.27 8.71 13.14
CA LYS A 39 0.61 7.58 13.45
C LYS A 39 0.68 6.53 12.33
N GLY A 40 -0.30 6.52 11.43
CA GLY A 40 -0.33 5.67 10.24
C GLY A 40 0.47 6.20 9.03
N SER A 41 1.23 7.28 9.22
CA SER A 41 2.06 7.91 8.19
C SER A 41 3.45 8.20 8.71
N TRP A 42 4.42 8.27 7.80
CA TRP A 42 5.73 8.79 8.12
C TRP A 42 5.64 10.28 8.43
N GLY A 43 6.19 10.70 9.57
CA GLY A 43 6.43 12.11 9.84
C GLY A 43 7.57 12.63 8.96
N ASP A 44 8.70 11.92 9.02
CA ASP A 44 9.85 12.08 8.13
C ASP A 44 10.14 10.71 7.49
N PRO A 45 9.91 10.54 6.18
CA PRO A 45 10.11 9.25 5.53
C PRO A 45 11.61 8.85 5.50
N PRO A 46 11.97 7.60 5.86
CA PRO A 46 13.33 7.11 5.72
C PRO A 46 13.86 7.23 4.28
N GLU A 47 15.18 7.35 4.11
CA GLU A 47 15.83 7.51 2.80
C GLU A 47 15.43 6.41 1.80
N ALA A 48 15.29 5.16 2.27
CA ALA A 48 14.83 4.04 1.45
C ALA A 48 13.41 4.25 0.89
N ILE A 49 12.50 4.87 1.67
CA ILE A 49 11.14 5.22 1.24
C ILE A 49 11.18 6.36 0.22
N VAL A 50 11.99 7.39 0.48
CA VAL A 50 12.18 8.52 -0.46
C VAL A 50 12.72 8.01 -1.79
N THR A 51 13.74 7.15 -1.75
CA THR A 51 14.33 6.52 -2.92
C THR A 51 13.31 5.68 -3.68
N ALA A 52 12.56 4.83 -2.98
CA ALA A 52 11.51 4.02 -3.61
C ALA A 52 10.43 4.90 -4.28
N TRP A 53 10.07 6.03 -3.67
CA TRP A 53 9.13 6.99 -4.25
C TRP A 53 9.63 7.62 -5.56
N THR A 54 10.94 7.85 -5.74
CA THR A 54 11.46 8.42 -6.98
C THR A 54 11.06 7.62 -8.23
N SER A 55 10.98 6.29 -8.12
CA SER A 55 10.55 5.41 -9.22
C SER A 55 9.08 5.60 -9.63
N LEU A 56 8.26 6.19 -8.76
CA LEU A 56 6.83 6.43 -8.96
C LEU A 56 6.53 7.90 -9.27
N ALA A 57 7.37 8.82 -8.80
CA ALA A 57 7.10 10.25 -8.77
C ALA A 57 6.87 10.86 -10.16
N GLU A 58 7.68 10.50 -11.14
CA GLU A 58 7.60 11.08 -12.49
C GLU A 58 6.31 10.68 -13.22
N ARG A 59 5.93 9.40 -13.15
CA ARG A 59 4.65 8.89 -13.68
C ARG A 59 3.46 9.51 -12.96
N PHE A 60 3.58 9.70 -11.65
CA PHE A 60 2.53 10.36 -10.86
C PHE A 60 2.36 11.83 -11.27
N ALA A 61 3.46 12.55 -11.49
CA ALA A 61 3.43 13.95 -11.92
C ALA A 61 2.69 14.11 -13.26
N ARG A 62 2.91 13.19 -14.22
CA ARG A 62 2.16 13.16 -15.49
C ARG A 62 0.66 12.94 -15.30
N ILE A 63 0.26 12.05 -14.38
CA ILE A 63 -1.16 11.84 -14.05
C ILE A 63 -1.76 13.11 -13.45
N VAL A 64 -1.05 13.74 -12.51
CA VAL A 64 -1.48 14.99 -11.87
C VAL A 64 -1.56 16.15 -12.85
N GLU A 65 -0.70 16.19 -13.87
CA GLU A 65 -0.76 17.20 -14.92
C GLU A 65 -2.10 17.19 -15.65
N LYS A 66 -2.57 16.01 -16.03
CA LYS A 66 -3.89 15.80 -16.65
C LYS A 66 -5.04 15.95 -15.65
N HIS A 67 -4.83 15.49 -14.41
CA HIS A 67 -5.86 15.38 -13.39
C HIS A 67 -5.45 16.08 -12.09
N ARG A 68 -5.39 17.42 -12.12
CA ARG A 68 -4.90 18.27 -11.02
C ARG A 68 -5.55 18.00 -9.66
N LYS A 69 -6.79 17.50 -9.62
CA LYS A 69 -7.48 17.14 -8.36
C LYS A 69 -6.73 16.06 -7.56
N LEU A 70 -5.96 15.20 -8.22
CA LEU A 70 -5.17 14.13 -7.59
C LEU A 70 -3.90 14.62 -6.88
N ALA A 71 -3.47 15.85 -7.11
CA ALA A 71 -2.28 16.43 -6.46
C ALA A 71 -2.38 16.49 -4.93
N ARG A 72 -3.61 16.51 -4.39
CA ARG A 72 -3.87 16.63 -2.95
C ARG A 72 -3.71 15.32 -2.19
N ALA A 73 -3.49 14.21 -2.88
CA ALA A 73 -3.33 12.91 -2.24
C ALA A 73 -1.92 12.79 -1.64
N ASN A 74 -1.85 12.53 -0.34
CA ASN A 74 -0.60 12.37 0.41
C ASN A 74 0.07 11.04 0.04
N SER A 75 0.85 11.00 -1.03
CA SER A 75 1.39 9.75 -1.59
C SER A 75 2.70 9.30 -0.93
N LEU A 76 3.68 10.20 -0.75
CA LEU A 76 5.01 9.86 -0.22
C LEU A 76 4.96 9.38 1.24
N VAL A 77 4.29 10.12 2.12
CA VAL A 77 4.22 9.82 3.57
C VAL A 77 3.43 8.55 3.91
N HIS A 78 2.69 8.00 2.95
CA HIS A 78 1.98 6.74 3.09
C HIS A 78 2.65 5.58 2.34
N LEU A 79 3.78 5.79 1.65
CA LEU A 79 4.55 4.71 1.06
C LEU A 79 5.29 3.94 2.16
N GLY A 80 5.18 2.61 2.15
CA GLY A 80 5.71 1.73 3.19
C GLY A 80 4.89 1.75 4.48
N THR A 81 3.58 2.04 4.43
CA THR A 81 2.72 2.04 5.63
C THR A 81 1.56 1.06 5.51
N LEU A 82 1.14 0.51 6.65
CA LEU A 82 0.17 -0.59 6.69
C LEU A 82 -1.24 -0.11 6.40
N GLY A 83 -1.67 0.92 7.13
CA GLY A 83 -3.02 1.44 7.08
C GLY A 83 -3.99 1.00 8.16
N THR A 84 -5.27 1.06 7.80
CA THR A 84 -6.43 0.73 8.63
C THR A 84 -7.40 -0.17 7.84
N GLY A 85 -8.41 -0.72 8.51
CA GLY A 85 -9.38 -1.62 7.91
C GLY A 85 -8.90 -3.07 8.03
N ASN A 86 -9.05 -3.86 6.98
CA ASN A 86 -8.60 -5.25 6.92
C ASN A 86 -7.09 -5.41 6.58
N HIS A 87 -6.28 -4.37 6.75
CA HIS A 87 -4.84 -4.41 6.49
C HIS A 87 -4.09 -4.97 7.70
N PHE A 88 -3.20 -5.94 7.47
CA PHE A 88 -2.48 -6.64 8.53
C PHE A 88 -1.08 -7.11 8.10
N ILE A 89 -0.24 -7.35 9.09
CA ILE A 89 1.01 -8.12 8.99
C ILE A 89 0.87 -9.26 9.98
N GLU A 90 1.13 -10.48 9.54
CA GLU A 90 0.97 -11.68 10.36
C GLU A 90 2.20 -12.57 10.22
N ILE A 91 2.67 -13.12 11.34
CA ILE A 91 3.68 -14.16 11.37
C ILE A 91 2.94 -15.48 11.54
N CYS A 92 2.98 -16.32 10.52
CA CYS A 92 2.20 -17.56 10.44
C CYS A 92 3.12 -18.78 10.36
N LEU A 93 2.57 -19.94 10.68
CA LEU A 93 3.21 -21.24 10.42
C LEU A 93 2.46 -21.95 9.30
N ASP A 94 3.18 -22.59 8.39
CA ASP A 94 2.56 -23.53 7.44
C ASP A 94 2.42 -24.93 8.05
N GLY A 95 1.87 -25.87 7.25
CA GLY A 95 1.66 -27.26 7.68
C GLY A 95 2.95 -28.02 8.03
N GLU A 96 4.11 -27.52 7.60
CA GLU A 96 5.43 -28.09 7.91
C GLU A 96 6.16 -27.29 8.98
N GLN A 97 5.46 -26.40 9.70
CA GLN A 97 6.01 -25.58 10.78
C GLN A 97 7.07 -24.58 10.32
N ARG A 98 7.11 -24.22 9.03
CA ARG A 98 7.96 -23.11 8.56
C ARG A 98 7.31 -21.78 8.88
N VAL A 99 8.13 -20.79 9.21
CA VAL A 99 7.67 -19.44 9.53
C VAL A 99 7.50 -18.61 8.25
N TRP A 100 6.33 -17.98 8.14
CA TRP A 100 5.95 -17.10 7.05
C TRP A 100 5.59 -15.71 7.58
N VAL A 101 5.85 -14.69 6.76
CA VAL A 101 5.29 -13.35 6.96
C VAL A 101 4.23 -13.10 5.89
N MET A 102 2.98 -13.01 6.32
CA MET A 102 1.86 -12.60 5.47
C MET A 102 1.63 -11.10 5.63
N LEU A 103 1.49 -10.40 4.51
CA LEU A 103 1.25 -8.96 4.49
C LEU A 103 0.07 -8.65 3.57
N HIS A 104 -0.94 -8.00 4.14
CA HIS A 104 -2.11 -7.52 3.41
C HIS A 104 -2.19 -5.98 3.46
N SER A 105 -1.86 -5.33 2.34
CA SER A 105 -2.02 -3.88 2.16
C SER A 105 -2.12 -3.49 0.68
N GLY A 106 -2.72 -2.33 0.44
CA GLY A 106 -2.98 -1.79 -0.90
C GLY A 106 -2.25 -0.47 -1.20
N SER A 107 -2.83 0.27 -2.15
CA SER A 107 -2.36 1.56 -2.66
C SER A 107 -2.68 2.76 -1.75
N ARG A 108 -3.05 2.49 -0.49
CA ARG A 108 -3.35 3.50 0.53
C ARG A 108 -4.39 4.55 0.05
N GLY A 109 -4.35 5.74 0.64
CA GLY A 109 -5.28 6.82 0.31
C GLY A 109 -5.20 7.29 -1.14
N ILE A 110 -4.02 7.18 -1.79
CA ILE A 110 -3.86 7.62 -3.18
C ILE A 110 -4.66 6.77 -4.16
N GLY A 111 -4.67 5.44 -4.01
CA GLY A 111 -5.50 4.60 -4.89
C GLY A 111 -6.99 4.84 -4.69
N ASN A 112 -7.44 5.09 -3.44
CA ASN A 112 -8.82 5.48 -3.18
C ASN A 112 -9.16 6.84 -3.83
N ALA A 113 -8.24 7.80 -3.81
CA ALA A 113 -8.42 9.09 -4.48
C ALA A 113 -8.54 8.93 -6.01
N ILE A 114 -7.69 8.11 -6.62
CA ILE A 114 -7.75 7.76 -8.04
C ILE A 114 -9.09 7.10 -8.39
N GLY A 115 -9.48 6.06 -7.64
CA GLY A 115 -10.74 5.33 -7.87
C GLY A 115 -11.96 6.25 -7.82
N ASN A 116 -12.11 7.02 -6.73
CA ASN A 116 -13.23 7.95 -6.59
C ASN A 116 -13.23 9.03 -7.68
N TYR A 117 -12.08 9.57 -8.03
CA TYR A 117 -11.98 10.60 -9.07
C TYR A 117 -12.44 10.09 -10.44
N PHE A 118 -11.97 8.90 -10.85
CA PHE A 118 -12.34 8.34 -12.15
C PHE A 118 -13.77 7.79 -12.19
N ILE A 119 -14.32 7.30 -11.07
CA ILE A 119 -15.75 6.95 -10.98
C ILE A 119 -16.63 8.18 -11.24
N GLU A 120 -16.31 9.32 -10.61
CA GLU A 120 -17.06 10.56 -10.85
C GLU A 120 -16.93 11.03 -12.30
N LEU A 121 -15.74 10.91 -12.88
CA LEU A 121 -15.51 11.28 -14.28
C LEU A 121 -16.31 10.38 -15.24
N ALA A 122 -16.37 9.06 -14.99
CA ALA A 122 -17.21 8.15 -15.77
C ALA A 122 -18.70 8.51 -15.65
N ARG A 123 -19.18 8.85 -14.45
CA ARG A 123 -20.55 9.33 -14.24
C ARG A 123 -20.85 10.64 -14.96
N GLU A 124 -19.87 11.52 -15.13
CA GLU A 124 -20.00 12.74 -15.92
C GLU A 124 -20.14 12.43 -17.41
N ASP A 125 -19.35 11.49 -17.93
CA ASP A 125 -19.42 11.07 -19.33
C ASP A 125 -20.76 10.42 -19.67
N MET A 126 -21.27 9.51 -18.83
CA MET A 126 -22.59 8.90 -19.03
C MET A 126 -23.69 9.96 -19.15
N ARG A 127 -23.65 11.00 -18.30
CA ARG A 127 -24.59 12.13 -18.35
C ARG A 127 -24.43 12.94 -19.63
N ARG A 128 -23.20 13.23 -20.06
CA ARG A 128 -22.93 14.00 -21.30
C ARG A 128 -23.37 13.25 -22.56
N TRP A 129 -23.29 11.92 -22.54
CA TRP A 129 -23.68 11.06 -23.66
C TRP A 129 -25.15 10.60 -23.59
N TYR A 130 -25.92 11.07 -22.59
CA TYR A 130 -27.32 10.68 -22.37
C TYR A 130 -27.52 9.16 -22.23
N ILE A 131 -26.53 8.46 -21.66
CA ILE A 131 -26.59 7.02 -21.38
C ILE A 131 -27.23 6.81 -20.01
N ASN A 132 -28.36 6.10 -19.99
CA ASN A 132 -29.04 5.71 -18.76
C ASN A 132 -28.59 4.31 -18.32
N LEU A 133 -27.97 4.24 -17.16
CA LEU A 133 -27.56 2.98 -16.53
C LEU A 133 -28.60 2.53 -15.49
N PRO A 134 -28.77 1.21 -15.27
CA PRO A 134 -29.60 0.70 -14.19
C PRO A 134 -29.15 1.23 -12.81
N GLU A 135 -27.83 1.36 -12.63
CA GLU A 135 -27.22 1.93 -11.44
C GLU A 135 -26.09 2.90 -11.84
N ARG A 136 -25.97 4.02 -11.12
CA ARG A 136 -24.95 5.05 -11.39
C ARG A 136 -23.53 4.57 -11.14
N ASP A 137 -23.36 3.49 -10.39
CA ASP A 137 -22.08 2.94 -9.97
C ASP A 137 -21.51 2.01 -11.04
N LEU A 138 -22.32 1.66 -12.05
CA LEU A 138 -21.93 0.91 -13.24
C LEU A 138 -21.37 1.82 -14.35
N ALA A 139 -21.04 3.08 -14.03
CA ALA A 139 -20.43 3.99 -14.98
C ALA A 139 -19.07 3.46 -15.45
N TYR A 140 -18.81 3.58 -16.75
CA TYR A 140 -17.64 2.98 -17.39
C TYR A 140 -17.02 3.94 -18.42
N PHE A 141 -15.77 3.67 -18.79
CA PHE A 141 -15.14 4.30 -19.95
C PHE A 141 -15.10 3.31 -21.11
N PRO A 142 -15.64 3.65 -22.29
CA PRO A 142 -15.43 2.86 -23.49
C PRO A 142 -13.95 2.82 -23.86
N GLU A 143 -13.45 1.65 -24.26
CA GLU A 143 -12.08 1.50 -24.75
C GLU A 143 -11.82 2.41 -25.96
N GLY A 144 -10.60 2.93 -26.06
CA GLY A 144 -10.21 3.91 -27.08
C GLY A 144 -10.55 5.37 -26.74
N THR A 145 -11.32 5.63 -25.67
CA THR A 145 -11.54 7.01 -25.20
C THR A 145 -10.33 7.54 -24.42
N GLN A 146 -10.18 8.86 -24.38
CA GLN A 146 -9.11 9.50 -23.60
C GLN A 146 -9.22 9.16 -22.11
N HIS A 147 -10.42 9.26 -21.53
CA HIS A 147 -10.62 8.94 -20.11
C HIS A 147 -10.36 7.47 -19.78
N PHE A 148 -10.62 6.54 -20.70
CA PHE A 148 -10.21 5.14 -20.53
C PHE A 148 -8.69 5.02 -20.41
N ASN A 149 -7.94 5.60 -21.36
CA ASN A 149 -6.48 5.53 -21.36
C ASN A 149 -5.87 6.20 -20.11
N ASP A 150 -6.43 7.34 -19.70
CA ASP A 150 -6.00 8.06 -18.51
C ASP A 150 -6.30 7.27 -17.23
N TYR A 151 -7.47 6.61 -17.15
CA TYR A 151 -7.81 5.73 -16.04
C TYR A 151 -6.89 4.52 -15.96
N VAL A 152 -6.65 3.82 -17.08
CA VAL A 152 -5.75 2.67 -17.15
C VAL A 152 -4.34 3.05 -16.71
N GLN A 153 -3.85 4.21 -17.15
CA GLN A 153 -2.55 4.75 -16.70
C GLN A 153 -2.53 4.99 -15.18
N ALA A 154 -3.58 5.59 -14.63
CA ALA A 154 -3.66 5.92 -13.20
C ALA A 154 -3.84 4.68 -12.31
N VAL A 155 -4.67 3.71 -12.71
CA VAL A 155 -4.87 2.47 -11.94
C VAL A 155 -3.63 1.57 -11.99
N SER A 156 -2.95 1.49 -13.15
CA SER A 156 -1.66 0.80 -13.26
C SER A 156 -0.62 1.42 -12.32
N TRP A 157 -0.53 2.76 -12.28
CA TRP A 157 0.34 3.44 -11.32
C TRP A 157 -0.04 3.13 -9.86
N ALA A 158 -1.34 3.08 -9.53
CA ALA A 158 -1.78 2.73 -8.18
C ALA A 158 -1.43 1.28 -7.80
N GLN A 159 -1.47 0.34 -8.76
CA GLN A 159 -1.00 -1.04 -8.57
C GLN A 159 0.50 -1.09 -8.31
N ASP A 160 1.30 -0.33 -9.07
CA ASP A 160 2.74 -0.22 -8.86
C ASP A 160 3.06 0.38 -7.49
N PHE A 161 2.34 1.44 -7.09
CA PHE A 161 2.44 2.00 -5.75
C PHE A 161 2.13 0.94 -4.69
N ALA A 162 1.07 0.16 -4.85
CA ALA A 162 0.72 -0.90 -3.90
C ALA A 162 1.82 -1.98 -3.81
N ALA A 163 2.42 -2.36 -4.94
CA ALA A 163 3.52 -3.32 -4.98
C ALA A 163 4.76 -2.78 -4.27
N VAL A 164 5.17 -1.53 -4.55
CA VAL A 164 6.29 -0.88 -3.86
C VAL A 164 5.98 -0.72 -2.36
N ASN A 165 4.77 -0.33 -2.01
CA ASN A 165 4.32 -0.21 -0.62
C ASN A 165 4.51 -1.53 0.15
N ARG A 166 4.02 -2.64 -0.41
CA ARG A 166 4.20 -3.98 0.19
C ARG A 166 5.66 -4.41 0.27
N ARG A 167 6.45 -4.14 -0.78
CA ARG A 167 7.88 -4.45 -0.79
C ARG A 167 8.62 -3.72 0.33
N MET A 168 8.41 -2.41 0.47
CA MET A 168 9.05 -1.62 1.52
C MET A 168 8.66 -2.10 2.92
N MET A 169 7.37 -2.39 3.13
CA MET A 169 6.95 -2.95 4.42
C MET A 169 7.55 -4.32 4.68
N MET A 170 7.61 -5.22 3.69
CA MET A 170 8.22 -6.53 3.89
C MET A 170 9.70 -6.41 4.23
N THR A 171 10.45 -5.54 3.54
CA THR A 171 11.85 -5.26 3.88
C THR A 171 12.00 -4.81 5.34
N ASN A 172 11.15 -3.88 5.79
CA ASN A 172 11.18 -3.39 7.16
C ASN A 172 10.81 -4.48 8.18
N VAL A 173 9.82 -5.31 7.88
CA VAL A 173 9.40 -6.42 8.75
C VAL A 173 10.51 -7.45 8.89
N ILE A 174 11.14 -7.87 7.79
CA ILE A 174 12.24 -8.84 7.82
C ILE A 174 13.45 -8.27 8.58
N ALA A 175 13.77 -6.98 8.41
CA ALA A 175 14.81 -6.32 9.18
C ALA A 175 14.50 -6.33 10.69
N ALA A 176 13.28 -5.93 11.07
CA ALA A 176 12.84 -5.93 12.48
C ALA A 176 12.86 -7.34 13.10
N MET A 177 12.49 -8.37 12.33
CA MET A 177 12.57 -9.76 12.76
C MET A 177 14.03 -10.22 12.96
N ARG A 178 14.95 -9.83 12.07
CA ARG A 178 16.40 -10.15 12.21
C ARG A 178 17.00 -9.53 13.46
N ASP A 179 16.58 -8.34 13.84
CA ASP A 179 17.04 -7.69 15.07
C ASP A 179 16.46 -8.34 16.34
N SER A 180 15.31 -9.03 16.21
CA SER A 180 14.56 -9.61 17.34
C SER A 180 14.75 -11.12 17.52
N ILE A 181 15.20 -11.83 16.49
CA ILE A 181 15.38 -13.29 16.48
C ILE A 181 16.87 -13.61 16.43
N ALA A 182 17.38 -14.32 17.45
CA ALA A 182 18.81 -14.58 17.58
C ALA A 182 19.39 -15.47 16.47
N LYS A 183 18.59 -16.39 15.93
CA LYS A 183 19.01 -17.27 14.84
C LYS A 183 19.03 -16.51 13.51
N PRO A 184 20.17 -16.45 12.79
CA PRO A 184 20.20 -15.91 11.44
C PRO A 184 19.27 -16.68 10.50
N PHE A 185 18.59 -15.98 9.60
CA PHE A 185 17.67 -16.58 8.65
C PHE A 185 17.60 -15.84 7.32
N GLU A 186 17.26 -16.59 6.28
CA GLU A 186 16.93 -16.07 4.96
C GLU A 186 15.42 -15.87 4.82
N ALA A 187 15.02 -14.90 4.00
CA ALA A 187 13.63 -14.64 3.68
C ALA A 187 13.47 -14.43 2.17
N GLU A 188 12.62 -15.24 1.55
CA GLU A 188 12.32 -15.20 0.12
C GLU A 188 10.94 -14.56 -0.08
N LEU A 189 10.92 -13.46 -0.85
CA LEU A 189 9.71 -12.75 -1.24
C LEU A 189 9.04 -13.49 -2.40
N GLU A 190 7.83 -14.00 -2.17
CA GLU A 190 6.92 -14.52 -3.20
C GLU A 190 5.93 -13.44 -3.66
#